data_AF-A0A2E1KQ42-F1
#
_entry.id   AF-A0A2E1KQ42-F1
#
_cell.length_a   1.000
_cell.length_b   1.000
_cell.length_c   1.000
_cell.angle_alpha   90.00
_cell.angle_beta   90.00
_cell.angle_gamma   90.00
#
_symmetry.space_group_name_H-M   'P 1'
#
loop_
_entity.id
_entity.type
_entity.pdbx_description
1 polymer ?
#
loop_
_entity_poly.entity_id
_entity_poly.type
_entity_poly.pdbx_seq_one_letter_code
_entity_poly.pdbx_strand_id
1 'polypeptide(L)' 'MIRYWVQFAKTGNPNTQGLPVWPRYDTDSARYLELGDEIKTGAAYRHRPIQILNRIRDSDR' A
#
# COMPACT_ATOMS: atom_id res chain seq x y z
N MET A 1 -12.54 8.03 1.43
CA MET A 1 -11.37 8.32 0.58
C MET A 1 -10.77 9.71 0.74
N ILE A 2 -11.47 10.81 0.40
CA ILE A 2 -10.83 12.12 0.20
C ILE A 2 -10.10 12.68 1.44
N ARG A 3 -10.54 12.32 2.65
CA ARG A 3 -9.89 12.70 3.91
C ARG A 3 -8.42 12.26 3.99
N TYR A 4 -8.08 11.06 3.52
CA TYR A 4 -6.68 10.59 3.50
C TYR A 4 -5.81 11.49 2.62
N TRP A 5 -6.29 11.82 1.42
CA TRP A 5 -5.54 12.62 0.46
C TRP A 5 -5.38 14.06 0.89
N VAL A 6 -6.41 14.68 1.46
CA VAL A 6 -6.32 16.03 2.03
C VAL A 6 -5.32 16.07 3.19
N GLN A 7 -5.35 15.07 4.09
CA GLN A 7 -4.44 15.01 5.22
C GLN A 7 -2.99 14.77 4.78
N PHE A 8 -2.79 13.92 3.77
CA PHE A 8 -1.50 13.69 3.15
C PHE A 8 -0.94 14.96 2.51
N ALA A 9 -1.74 15.68 1.72
CA ALA A 9 -1.31 16.94 1.11
C ALA A 9 -0.92 18.00 2.16
N LYS A 10 -1.58 18.01 3.32
CA LYS A 10 -1.28 18.94 4.42
C LYS A 10 -0.02 18.60 5.21
N THR A 11 0.24 17.31 5.44
CA THR A 11 1.20 16.87 6.50
C THR A 11 2.22 15.83 6.06
N GLY A 12 2.07 15.26 4.85
CA GLY A 12 2.82 14.08 4.40
C GLY A 12 2.39 12.77 5.09
N ASN A 13 1.51 12.81 6.09
CA ASN A 13 0.93 11.63 6.74
C ASN A 13 -0.57 11.56 6.43
N PRO A 14 -1.08 10.51 5.77
CA PRO A 14 -2.50 10.43 5.41
C PRO A 14 -3.44 10.15 6.61
N ASN A 15 -2.90 9.74 7.76
CA ASN A 15 -3.69 9.18 8.86
C ASN A 15 -4.42 10.25 9.68
N THR A 16 -5.68 9.96 10.03
CA THR A 16 -6.54 10.78 10.88
C THR A 16 -7.42 9.87 11.75
N GLN A 17 -7.90 10.39 12.88
CA GLN A 17 -8.75 9.63 13.79
C GLN A 17 -10.04 9.13 13.10
N GLY A 18 -10.43 7.90 13.44
CA GLY A 18 -11.64 7.25 12.95
C GLY A 18 -11.54 6.66 11.54
N LEU A 19 -10.35 6.60 10.95
CA LEU A 19 -10.10 5.90 9.69
C LEU A 19 -9.12 4.73 9.91
N PRO A 20 -9.21 3.64 9.13
CA PRO A 20 -8.18 2.62 9.08
C PRO A 20 -6.79 3.20 8.83
N VAL A 21 -5.75 2.60 9.41
CA VAL A 21 -4.39 3.09 9.24
C VAL A 21 -3.91 2.81 7.82
N TRP A 22 -3.38 3.84 7.16
CA TRP A 22 -2.56 3.72 5.97
C TRP A 22 -1.09 3.69 6.41
N PRO A 23 -0.47 2.49 6.49
CA PRO A 23 0.92 2.37 6.90
C PRO A 23 1.86 2.94 5.84
N ARG A 24 3.00 3.46 6.28
CA ARG A 24 4.11 3.73 5.38
C ARG A 24 4.53 2.42 4.71
N TYR A 25 4.81 2.48 3.42
CA TYR A 25 5.28 1.32 2.68
C TYR A 25 6.72 0.95 3.10
N ASP A 26 6.94 -0.34 3.30
CA ASP A 26 8.26 -0.96 3.48
C ASP A 26 8.29 -2.29 2.72
N THR A 27 9.47 -2.71 2.25
CA THR A 27 9.63 -3.89 1.40
C THR A 27 9.41 -5.20 2.14
N ASP A 28 9.60 -5.21 3.46
CA ASP A 28 9.55 -6.42 4.27
C ASP A 28 8.11 -6.83 4.54
N SER A 29 7.26 -5.87 4.91
CA SER A 29 5.85 -6.09 5.20
C SER A 29 4.92 -5.87 4.01
N ALA A 30 5.37 -5.10 2.99
CA ALA A 30 4.63 -4.80 1.76
C ALA A 30 3.16 -4.41 2.03
N ARG A 31 2.94 -3.61 3.07
CA ARG A 31 1.60 -3.20 3.51
C ARG A 31 1.03 -2.08 2.66
N TYR A 32 -0.28 -2.10 2.52
CA TYR A 32 -1.04 -1.14 1.72
C TYR A 32 -2.41 -0.86 2.34
N LEU A 33 -3.02 0.23 1.92
CA LEU A 33 -4.43 0.52 2.19
C LEU A 33 -5.26 0.09 0.97
N GLU A 34 -6.20 -0.82 1.17
CA GLU A 34 -7.19 -1.21 0.18
C GLU A 34 -8.33 -0.20 0.17
N LEU A 35 -8.58 0.40 -0.98
CA LEU A 35 -9.65 1.39 -1.21
C LEU A 35 -10.80 0.73 -2.00
N GLY A 36 -11.43 -0.27 -1.39
CA GLY A 36 -12.59 -0.98 -1.96
C GLY A 36 -13.92 -0.51 -1.35
N ASP A 37 -14.94 -1.37 -1.42
CA ASP A 37 -16.24 -1.15 -0.75
C ASP A 37 -16.07 -0.93 0.76
N GLU A 38 -15.14 -1.70 1.34
CA GLU A 38 -14.61 -1.45 2.67
C GLU A 38 -13.15 -1.00 2.58
N ILE A 39 -12.81 0.00 3.38
CA ILE A 39 -11.43 0.45 3.51
C ILE A 39 -10.76 -0.40 4.59
N LYS A 40 -9.66 -1.07 4.23
CA LYS A 40 -8.90 -1.93 5.14
C LYS A 40 -7.42 -1.95 4.81
N THR A 41 -6.60 -2.35 5.77
CA THR A 41 -5.17 -2.54 5.55
C THR A 41 -4.89 -3.98 5.09
N GLY A 42 -4.06 -4.13 4.06
CA GLY A 42 -3.59 -5.43 3.58
C GLY A 42 -2.07 -5.52 3.55
N ALA A 43 -1.56 -6.70 3.22
CA ALA A 43 -0.14 -6.98 3.02
C ALA A 43 0.07 -7.90 1.81
N ALA A 44 1.26 -7.84 1.20
CA ALA A 44 1.70 -8.78 0.16
C ALA A 44 0.71 -8.94 -1.03
N TYR A 45 0.14 -7.82 -1.50
CA TYR A 45 -0.82 -7.81 -2.62
C TYR A 45 -0.20 -8.47 -3.85
N ARG A 46 -0.84 -9.54 -4.35
CA ARG A 46 -0.41 -10.29 -5.54
C ARG A 46 1.09 -10.65 -5.52
N HIS A 47 1.64 -10.96 -4.34
CA HIS A 47 3.07 -11.23 -4.18
C HIS A 47 3.58 -12.33 -5.14
N ARG A 48 2.77 -13.36 -5.41
CA ARG A 48 3.16 -14.47 -6.29
C ARG A 48 3.38 -14.04 -7.75
N PRO A 49 2.42 -13.39 -8.44
CA PRO A 49 2.67 -12.79 -9.75
C PRO A 49 3.86 -11.83 -9.78
N ILE A 50 4.01 -10.98 -8.77
CA ILE A 50 5.11 -10.00 -8.69
C ILE A 50 6.46 -10.71 -8.61
N GLN A 51 6.58 -11.77 -7.81
CA GLN A 51 7.80 -12.56 -7.71
C GLN A 51 8.17 -13.22 -9.05
N ILE A 52 7.18 -13.68 -9.82
CA ILE A 52 7.43 -14.26 -11.15
C ILE A 52 7.97 -13.18 -12.10
N LEU A 53 7.35 -12.00 -12.13
CA LEU A 53 7.80 -10.88 -12.97
C LEU A 53 9.22 -10.43 -12.60
N ASN A 54 9.52 -10.32 -11.31
CA ASN A 54 10.86 -9.99 -10.84
C ASN A 54 11.88 -11.05 -11.29
N ARG A 55 11.57 -12.35 -11.14
CA ARG A 55 12.45 -13.43 -11.60
C ARG A 55 12.74 -13.35 -13.10
N ILE A 56 11.72 -13.11 -13.92
CA ILE A 56 11.89 -12.99 -15.38
C ILE A 56 12.81 -11.81 -15.70
N ARG A 57 12.53 -10.63 -15.14
CA ARG A 57 13.37 -9.43 -15.33
C ARG A 57 14.83 -9.67 -14.93
N ASP A 58 15.05 -10.36 -13.81
CA ASP A 58 16.38 -10.55 -13.26
C ASP A 58 17.14 -11.69 -13.96
N SER A 59 16.47 -12.53 -14.77
CA SER A 59 17.10 -13.59 -15.59
C SER A 59 17.62 -13.09 -16.95
N ASP A 60 17.16 -11.93 -17.41
CA ASP A 60 17.58 -11.28 -18.66
C ASP A 60 18.77 -10.30 -18.48
N ARG A 61 19.35 -10.24 -17.27
CA ARG A 61 20.54 -9.45 -16.92
C ARG A 61 21.78 -10.34 -16.79
#